data_AF-A0A3M2IS23-F1
#
_entry.id   AF-A0A3M2IS23-F1
#
_cell.length_a   1.000
_cell.length_b   1.000
_cell.length_c   1.000
_cell.angle_alpha   90.00
_cell.angle_beta   90.00
_cell.angle_gamma   90.00
#
_symmetry.space_group_name_H-M   'P 1'
#
loop_
_entity.id
_entity.type
_entity.pdbx_description
1 polymer ?
#
loop_
_entity_poly.entity_id
_entity_poly.type
_entity_poly.pdbx_seq_one_letter_code
_entity_poly.pdbx_strand_id
1 'polypeptide(L)'
;MCIAIQKMLFFPPGTESGEVLRRLSKELPTDAGELFVRWPELHPRFTAERAALRDDRERWAYRIIAEIPQTLLTNALPNFSPGEARFVFLGSALEFGWEPVPRREDIAYLHGEYIDGDLHSVLKFDRGIRRYTMRNQLLPNINRRFTRFVVLYPDIIGYIAEANANFSRQCYVISRVVQRVAGRMDDVETLARLNGVELNELADYLQLMEKVAGGKIVLSHGTFALDPIEWPVE
;
A
#
# COMPACT_ATOMS: atom_id res chain seq x y z
N MET A 1 -19.00 -8.14 -8.73
CA MET A 1 -17.72 -7.48 -8.37
C MET A 1 -17.72 -7.29 -6.86
N CYS A 2 -16.60 -7.53 -6.18
CA CYS A 2 -16.46 -7.31 -4.74
C CYS A 2 -15.60 -6.07 -4.48
N ILE A 3 -15.85 -5.43 -3.35
CA ILE A 3 -14.97 -4.43 -2.76
C ILE A 3 -14.16 -5.14 -1.69
N ALA A 4 -12.84 -4.96 -1.72
CA ALA A 4 -11.94 -5.45 -0.70
C ALA A 4 -11.34 -4.25 0.04
N ILE A 5 -11.47 -4.25 1.36
CA ILE A 5 -10.77 -3.34 2.25
C ILE A 5 -9.88 -4.14 3.19
N GLN A 6 -8.86 -3.51 3.74
CA GLN A 6 -7.86 -4.17 4.57
C GLN A 6 -7.45 -3.31 5.76
N LYS A 7 -6.99 -3.97 6.81
CA LYS A 7 -6.47 -3.33 8.03
C LYS A 7 -5.36 -4.20 8.61
N MET A 8 -4.33 -3.55 9.16
CA MET A 8 -3.28 -4.25 9.91
C MET A 8 -3.63 -4.27 11.40
N LEU A 9 -3.56 -5.45 12.03
CA LEU A 9 -3.83 -5.63 13.45
C LEU A 9 -2.72 -6.44 14.11
N PHE A 10 -2.43 -6.17 15.38
CA PHE A 10 -1.32 -6.79 16.10
C PHE A 10 -1.82 -7.74 17.20
N PHE A 11 -1.37 -9.00 17.13
CA PHE A 11 -1.78 -10.07 18.03
C PHE A 11 -0.59 -10.70 18.76
N PRO A 12 -0.80 -11.27 19.97
CA PRO A 12 0.27 -11.92 20.73
C PRO A 12 1.01 -13.02 19.95
N PRO A 13 2.28 -13.28 20.28
CA PRO A 13 3.04 -14.41 19.75
C PRO A 13 2.28 -15.74 19.82
N GLY A 14 2.37 -16.55 18.77
CA GLY A 14 1.71 -17.86 18.70
C GLY A 14 0.21 -17.83 18.38
N THR A 15 -0.40 -16.65 18.19
CA THR A 15 -1.78 -16.55 17.71
C THR A 15 -1.84 -17.04 16.26
N GLU A 16 -2.74 -17.98 15.92
CA GLU A 16 -2.95 -18.46 14.55
C GLU A 16 -4.00 -17.62 13.80
N SER A 17 -3.96 -17.60 12.46
CA SER A 17 -4.93 -16.85 11.65
C SER A 17 -6.40 -17.22 11.93
N GLY A 18 -6.68 -18.50 12.23
CA GLY A 18 -8.03 -18.94 12.60
C GLY A 18 -8.51 -18.33 13.92
N GLU A 19 -7.60 -18.16 14.88
CA GLU A 19 -7.89 -17.50 16.16
C GLU A 19 -8.12 -15.99 15.97
N VAL A 20 -7.34 -15.35 15.09
CA VAL A 20 -7.55 -13.94 14.70
C VAL A 20 -8.96 -13.72 14.16
N LEU A 21 -9.40 -14.56 13.21
CA LEU A 21 -10.76 -14.49 12.63
C LEU A 21 -11.85 -14.78 13.67
N ARG A 22 -11.61 -15.73 14.58
CA ARG A 22 -12.54 -16.04 15.67
C ARG A 22 -12.70 -14.86 16.63
N ARG A 23 -11.61 -14.15 16.94
CA ARG A 23 -11.66 -12.92 17.76
C ARG A 23 -12.38 -11.79 17.05
N LEU A 24 -12.11 -11.57 15.76
CA LEU A 24 -12.83 -10.56 14.97
C LEU A 24 -14.35 -10.79 14.92
N SER A 25 -14.80 -12.05 14.93
CA SER A 25 -16.23 -12.39 14.92
C SER A 25 -16.90 -12.39 16.31
N LYS A 26 -16.15 -12.53 17.40
CA LYS A 26 -16.67 -12.59 18.77
C LYS A 26 -16.47 -11.32 19.59
N GLU A 27 -15.39 -10.58 19.33
CA GLU A 27 -14.94 -9.39 20.07
C GLU A 27 -15.17 -8.12 19.23
N LEU A 28 -16.39 -7.99 18.72
CA LEU A 28 -16.89 -6.85 17.94
C LEU A 28 -17.08 -5.52 18.72
N PRO A 29 -16.29 -5.21 19.77
CA PRO A 29 -16.04 -3.80 20.13
C PRO A 29 -14.54 -3.47 20.22
N THR A 30 -13.78 -3.78 19.18
CA THR A 30 -12.49 -3.13 18.92
C THR A 30 -12.55 -2.37 17.60
N ASP A 31 -11.72 -1.34 17.42
CA ASP A 31 -11.67 -0.37 16.29
C ASP A 31 -11.79 -0.98 14.86
N ALA A 32 -11.55 -2.28 14.69
CA ALA A 32 -11.74 -2.98 13.42
C ALA A 32 -13.21 -3.32 13.12
N GLY A 33 -14.00 -3.63 14.17
CA GLY A 33 -15.40 -4.05 14.06
C GLY A 33 -16.40 -2.89 13.99
N GLU A 34 -16.04 -1.71 14.48
CA GLU A 34 -16.95 -0.55 14.57
C GLU A 34 -17.55 -0.14 13.21
N LEU A 35 -16.78 -0.28 12.12
CA LEU A 35 -17.27 -0.05 10.76
C LEU A 35 -18.50 -0.91 10.47
N PHE A 36 -18.44 -2.21 10.78
CA PHE A 36 -19.51 -3.16 10.46
C PHE A 36 -20.67 -3.12 11.47
N VAL A 37 -20.46 -2.53 12.65
CA VAL A 37 -21.57 -2.15 13.53
C VAL A 37 -22.39 -1.02 12.92
N ARG A 38 -21.75 -0.07 12.22
CA ARG A 38 -22.44 1.01 11.48
C ARG A 38 -23.01 0.57 10.13
N TRP A 39 -22.55 -0.56 9.62
CA TRP A 39 -22.97 -1.15 8.34
C TRP A 39 -23.39 -2.62 8.53
N PRO A 40 -24.41 -2.90 9.35
CA PRO A 40 -24.76 -4.27 9.74
C PRO A 40 -25.20 -5.15 8.56
N GLU A 41 -25.66 -4.55 7.45
CA GLU A 41 -26.16 -5.25 6.27
C GLU A 41 -25.06 -5.85 5.38
N LEU A 42 -23.79 -5.43 5.55
CA LEU A 42 -22.73 -5.74 4.60
C LEU A 42 -22.09 -7.11 4.78
N HIS A 43 -22.31 -7.78 5.92
CA HIS A 43 -21.85 -9.15 6.25
C HIS A 43 -20.57 -9.57 5.51
N PRO A 44 -19.42 -8.92 5.78
CA PRO A 44 -18.18 -9.14 5.04
C PRO A 44 -17.64 -10.57 5.20
N ARG A 45 -16.98 -11.07 4.15
CA ARG A 45 -16.13 -12.26 4.24
C ARG A 45 -14.73 -11.83 4.67
N PHE A 46 -14.28 -12.30 5.83
CA PHE A 46 -12.95 -11.99 6.35
C PHE A 46 -11.92 -13.05 5.97
N THR A 47 -10.70 -12.60 5.69
CA THR A 47 -9.50 -13.43 5.63
C THR A 47 -8.38 -12.77 6.44
N ALA A 48 -7.44 -13.57 6.95
CA ALA A 48 -6.34 -13.09 7.77
C ALA A 48 -5.02 -13.76 7.36
N GLU A 49 -4.01 -12.93 7.11
CA GLU A 49 -2.66 -13.34 6.73
C GLU A 49 -1.66 -12.75 7.72
N ARG A 50 -0.70 -13.55 8.19
CA ARG A 50 0.35 -13.07 9.10
C ARG A 50 1.39 -12.27 8.32
N ALA A 51 1.68 -11.07 8.80
CA ALA A 51 2.73 -10.22 8.27
C ALA A 51 4.09 -10.46 8.96
N ALA A 52 5.19 -10.24 8.23
CA ALA A 52 6.55 -10.32 8.75
C ALA A 52 6.95 -9.07 9.56
N LEU A 53 5.98 -8.49 10.26
CA LEU A 53 6.12 -7.25 11.03
C LEU A 53 5.74 -7.51 12.48
N ARG A 54 6.43 -6.80 13.38
CA ARG A 54 6.13 -6.78 14.80
C ARG A 54 6.06 -5.35 15.32
N ASP A 55 5.22 -5.13 16.33
CA ASP A 55 5.22 -3.87 17.07
C ASP A 55 6.26 -3.86 18.20
N ASP A 56 6.36 -2.74 18.91
CA ASP A 56 7.26 -2.54 20.05
C ASP A 56 7.03 -3.53 21.22
N ARG A 57 5.91 -4.25 21.20
CA ARG A 57 5.53 -5.27 22.20
C ARG A 57 5.73 -6.69 21.67
N GLU A 58 6.49 -6.84 20.58
CA GLU A 58 6.78 -8.09 19.88
C GLU A 58 5.55 -8.86 19.36
N ARG A 59 4.39 -8.19 19.27
CA ARG A 59 3.16 -8.78 18.71
C ARG A 59 3.30 -8.93 17.21
N TRP A 60 2.76 -10.01 16.65
CA TRP A 60 2.76 -10.21 15.21
C TRP A 60 1.66 -9.40 14.56
N ALA A 61 2.03 -8.74 13.46
CA ALA A 61 1.09 -8.10 12.57
C ALA A 61 0.29 -9.15 11.77
N TYR A 62 -0.98 -8.85 11.55
CA TYR A 62 -1.92 -9.61 10.73
C TYR A 62 -2.64 -8.66 9.80
N ARG A 63 -2.56 -8.93 8.50
CA ARG A 63 -3.39 -8.28 7.50
C ARG A 63 -4.75 -8.96 7.49
N ILE A 64 -5.77 -8.17 7.78
CA ILE A 64 -7.16 -8.58 7.67
C ILE A 64 -7.72 -8.01 6.39
N ILE A 65 -8.36 -8.84 5.57
CA ILE A 65 -9.09 -8.39 4.37
C ILE A 65 -10.57 -8.67 4.61
N ALA A 66 -11.41 -7.66 4.41
CA ALA A 66 -12.85 -7.77 4.38
C ALA A 66 -13.34 -7.62 2.94
N GLU A 67 -13.93 -8.68 2.40
CA GLU A 67 -14.53 -8.69 1.08
C GLU A 67 -16.04 -8.53 1.17
N ILE A 68 -16.57 -7.54 0.46
CA ILE A 68 -17.97 -7.15 0.48
C ILE A 68 -18.53 -7.21 -0.94
N PRO A 69 -19.57 -8.01 -1.20
CA PRO A 69 -20.26 -7.99 -2.48
C PRO A 69 -20.82 -6.60 -2.77
N GLN A 70 -20.57 -6.07 -3.97
CA GLN A 70 -21.07 -4.75 -4.39
C GLN A 70 -22.61 -4.65 -4.27
N THR A 71 -23.32 -5.76 -4.47
CA THR A 71 -24.78 -5.83 -4.36
C THR A 71 -25.28 -5.52 -2.95
N LEU A 72 -24.55 -5.91 -1.90
CA LEU A 72 -24.92 -5.58 -0.52
C LEU A 72 -24.80 -4.08 -0.26
N LEU A 73 -23.77 -3.43 -0.83
CA LEU A 73 -23.59 -1.99 -0.72
C LEU A 73 -24.66 -1.19 -1.46
N THR A 74 -25.03 -1.62 -2.66
CA THR A 74 -26.13 -0.97 -3.41
C THR A 74 -27.47 -1.16 -2.71
N ASN A 75 -27.68 -2.29 -2.03
CA ASN A 75 -28.90 -2.54 -1.26
C ASN A 75 -28.94 -1.69 0.02
N ALA A 76 -27.80 -1.49 0.68
CA ALA A 76 -27.69 -0.63 1.86
C ALA A 76 -27.87 0.86 1.52
N LEU A 77 -27.52 1.27 0.29
CA LEU A 77 -27.66 2.63 -0.22
C LEU A 77 -28.47 2.67 -1.52
N PRO A 78 -29.79 2.39 -1.48
CA PRO A 78 -30.61 2.20 -2.69
C PRO A 78 -30.78 3.46 -3.55
N ASN A 79 -30.56 4.64 -2.97
CA ASN A 79 -30.66 5.93 -3.67
C ASN A 79 -29.34 6.38 -4.32
N PHE A 80 -28.26 5.61 -4.15
CA PHE A 80 -26.95 5.94 -4.68
C PHE A 80 -26.63 5.04 -5.88
N SER A 81 -25.95 5.58 -6.89
CA SER A 81 -25.36 4.73 -7.92
C SER A 81 -24.32 3.79 -7.29
N PRO A 82 -23.98 2.65 -7.94
CA PRO A 82 -22.97 1.73 -7.41
C PRO A 82 -21.62 2.40 -7.13
N GLY A 83 -21.24 3.40 -7.93
CA GLY A 83 -20.01 4.17 -7.74
C GLY A 83 -20.06 5.08 -6.50
N GLU A 84 -21.18 5.78 -6.29
CA GLU A 84 -21.34 6.65 -5.12
C GLU A 84 -21.50 5.85 -3.83
N ALA A 85 -22.25 4.74 -3.85
CA ALA A 85 -22.36 3.85 -2.70
C ALA A 85 -20.99 3.31 -2.27
N ARG A 86 -20.16 2.92 -3.26
CA ARG A 86 -18.76 2.53 -3.02
C ARG A 86 -17.95 3.69 -2.42
N PHE A 87 -18.08 4.89 -2.97
CA PHE A 87 -17.34 6.06 -2.49
C PHE A 87 -17.67 6.40 -1.04
N VAL A 88 -18.96 6.44 -0.69
CA VAL A 88 -19.46 6.70 0.67
C VAL A 88 -18.93 5.63 1.63
N PHE A 89 -19.05 4.36 1.27
CA PHE A 89 -18.55 3.27 2.11
C PHE A 89 -17.04 3.34 2.32
N LEU A 90 -16.25 3.57 1.26
CA LEU A 90 -14.79 3.68 1.39
C LEU A 90 -14.37 4.89 2.23
N GLY A 91 -15.11 6.00 2.16
CA GLY A 91 -14.89 7.15 3.06
C GLY A 91 -15.06 6.74 4.52
N SER A 92 -16.16 6.06 4.84
CA SER A 92 -16.40 5.53 6.19
C SER A 92 -15.32 4.51 6.59
N ALA A 93 -14.95 3.59 5.71
CA ALA A 93 -13.90 2.60 5.98
C ALA A 93 -12.56 3.28 6.37
N LEU A 94 -12.16 4.32 5.64
CA LEU A 94 -10.94 5.09 5.93
C LEU A 94 -10.98 5.79 7.30
N GLU A 95 -12.14 6.31 7.71
CA GLU A 95 -12.33 6.90 9.05
C GLU A 95 -12.08 5.88 10.17
N PHE A 96 -12.43 4.61 9.94
CA PHE A 96 -12.16 3.50 10.86
C PHE A 96 -10.79 2.82 10.64
N GLY A 97 -9.90 3.45 9.86
CA GLY A 97 -8.56 2.93 9.60
C GLY A 97 -8.52 1.67 8.73
N TRP A 98 -9.57 1.44 7.92
CA TRP A 98 -9.55 0.45 6.85
C TRP A 98 -9.17 1.11 5.53
N GLU A 99 -8.22 0.51 4.82
CA GLU A 99 -7.78 0.99 3.51
C GLU A 99 -8.40 0.15 2.40
N PRO A 100 -8.73 0.72 1.23
CA PRO A 100 -9.03 -0.10 0.05
C PRO A 100 -7.80 -0.94 -0.31
N VAL A 101 -8.01 -2.21 -0.65
CA VAL A 101 -6.93 -3.04 -1.22
C VAL A 101 -6.56 -2.45 -2.60
N PRO A 102 -5.31 -2.02 -2.82
CA PRO A 102 -4.90 -1.46 -4.10
C PRO A 102 -5.08 -2.47 -5.22
N ARG A 103 -5.74 -2.06 -6.30
CA ARG A 103 -5.79 -2.87 -7.53
C ARG A 103 -4.56 -2.58 -8.37
N ARG A 104 -4.20 -3.51 -9.25
CA ARG A 104 -3.00 -3.38 -10.10
C ARG A 104 -3.02 -2.09 -10.93
N GLU A 105 -4.17 -1.71 -11.45
CA GLU A 105 -4.39 -0.48 -12.21
C GLU A 105 -4.26 0.81 -11.38
N ASP A 106 -4.36 0.70 -10.05
CA ASP A 106 -4.29 1.82 -9.09
C ASP A 106 -2.91 1.94 -8.41
N ILE A 107 -1.95 1.09 -8.79
CA ILE A 107 -0.55 1.12 -8.33
C ILE A 107 0.29 1.90 -9.34
N ALA A 108 1.04 2.89 -8.86
CA ALA A 108 2.01 3.63 -9.65
C ALA A 108 3.42 3.53 -9.04
N TYR A 109 4.45 3.65 -9.89
CA TYR A 109 5.84 3.70 -9.48
C TYR A 109 6.37 5.11 -9.69
N LEU A 110 6.98 5.69 -8.66
CA LEU A 110 7.44 7.07 -8.68
C LEU A 110 8.88 7.17 -8.22
N HIS A 111 9.68 7.87 -8.99
CA HIS A 111 11.03 8.27 -8.62
C HIS A 111 11.26 9.73 -9.03
N GLY A 112 12.13 10.43 -8.32
CA GLY A 112 12.50 11.80 -8.65
C GLY A 112 13.61 12.33 -7.78
N GLU A 113 14.28 13.35 -8.30
CA GLU A 113 15.45 14.00 -7.73
C GLU A 113 15.43 15.50 -8.02
N TYR A 114 16.12 16.28 -7.20
CA TYR A 114 16.29 17.71 -7.44
C TYR A 114 17.48 17.97 -8.34
N ILE A 115 17.24 18.65 -9.46
CA ILE A 115 18.27 19.12 -10.40
C ILE A 115 18.09 20.62 -10.53
N ASP A 116 19.14 21.39 -10.22
CA ASP A 116 19.14 22.86 -10.29
C ASP A 116 17.96 23.55 -9.57
N GLY A 117 17.46 22.94 -8.50
CA GLY A 117 16.34 23.45 -7.69
C GLY A 117 14.96 23.00 -8.15
N ASP A 118 14.86 22.31 -9.28
CA ASP A 118 13.61 21.75 -9.81
C ASP A 118 13.50 20.24 -9.56
N LEU A 119 12.28 19.75 -9.29
CA LEU A 119 12.01 18.32 -9.09
C LEU A 119 11.82 17.63 -10.44
N HIS A 120 12.85 16.92 -10.89
CA HIS A 120 12.81 16.03 -12.03
C HIS A 120 12.28 14.68 -11.58
N SER A 121 11.21 14.19 -12.20
CA SER A 121 10.55 12.96 -11.76
C SER A 121 10.00 12.13 -12.91
N VAL A 122 9.88 10.84 -12.64
CA VAL A 122 9.33 9.85 -13.54
C VAL A 122 8.24 9.05 -12.84
N LEU A 123 7.09 8.90 -13.50
CA LEU A 123 5.92 8.21 -12.99
C LEU A 123 5.51 7.12 -13.98
N LYS A 124 5.50 5.86 -13.54
CA LYS A 124 4.99 4.73 -14.32
C LYS A 124 3.65 4.27 -13.78
N PHE A 125 2.70 4.09 -14.68
CA PHE A 125 1.42 3.46 -14.45
C PHE A 125 0.97 2.78 -15.74
N ASP A 126 -0.22 2.17 -15.75
CA ASP A 126 -0.79 1.39 -16.87
C ASP A 126 -0.58 1.97 -18.30
N ARG A 127 -0.53 3.30 -18.46
CA ARG A 127 -0.33 3.96 -19.77
C ARG A 127 1.13 4.22 -20.16
N GLY A 128 2.10 3.68 -19.42
CA GLY A 128 3.53 3.86 -19.64
C GLY A 128 4.20 4.84 -18.67
N ILE A 129 5.37 5.33 -19.04
CA ILE A 129 6.21 6.22 -18.22
C ILE A 129 5.96 7.68 -18.64
N ARG A 130 5.67 8.54 -17.67
CA ARG A 130 5.63 9.99 -17.85
C ARG A 130 6.81 10.64 -17.14
N ARG A 131 7.36 11.69 -17.75
CA ARG A 131 8.47 12.48 -17.20
C ARG A 131 7.96 13.88 -16.89
N TYR A 132 8.43 14.45 -15.78
CA TYR A 132 8.09 15.79 -15.32
C TYR A 132 9.37 16.50 -14.90
N THR A 133 9.51 17.76 -15.28
CA THR A 133 10.68 18.57 -14.91
C THR A 133 10.39 19.50 -13.75
N MET A 134 9.14 19.61 -13.31
CA MET A 134 8.72 20.47 -12.21
C MET A 134 7.67 19.80 -11.33
N ARG A 135 7.72 20.09 -10.02
CA ARG A 135 6.78 19.56 -9.02
C ARG A 135 5.31 19.84 -9.36
N ASN A 136 5.00 21.05 -9.84
CA ASN A 136 3.63 21.46 -10.20
C ASN A 136 3.04 20.67 -11.39
N GLN A 137 3.87 20.09 -12.26
CA GLN A 137 3.42 19.22 -13.35
C GLN A 137 3.08 17.80 -12.83
N LEU A 138 3.83 17.33 -11.83
CA LEU A 138 3.63 16.01 -11.21
C LEU A 138 2.35 15.97 -10.35
N LEU A 139 2.17 16.95 -9.47
CA LEU A 139 1.13 16.94 -8.42
C LEU A 139 -0.30 16.63 -8.91
N PRO A 140 -0.81 17.23 -10.02
CA PRO A 140 -2.14 16.92 -10.52
C PRO A 140 -2.32 15.46 -10.96
N ASN A 141 -1.24 14.78 -11.35
CA ASN A 141 -1.25 13.41 -11.85
C ASN A 141 -1.25 12.37 -10.72
N ILE A 142 -0.73 12.72 -9.54
CA ILE A 142 -0.65 11.80 -8.41
C ILE A 142 -1.83 11.93 -7.44
N ASN A 143 -2.42 13.13 -7.27
CA ASN A 143 -3.42 13.40 -6.24
C ASN A 143 -4.81 12.77 -6.47
N ARG A 144 -5.13 12.27 -7.67
CA ARG A 144 -6.51 11.88 -8.03
C ARG A 144 -6.68 10.47 -8.55
N ARG A 145 -5.59 9.72 -8.75
CA ARG A 145 -5.62 8.54 -9.62
C ARG A 145 -5.16 7.25 -8.97
N PHE A 146 -4.23 7.31 -8.02
CA PHE A 146 -3.57 6.12 -7.50
C PHE A 146 -3.86 5.96 -6.02
N THR A 147 -4.06 4.72 -5.60
CA THR A 147 -4.26 4.36 -4.19
C THR A 147 -2.95 3.93 -3.54
N ARG A 148 -1.96 3.55 -4.35
CA ARG A 148 -0.65 3.09 -3.89
C ARG A 148 0.46 3.60 -4.81
N PHE A 149 1.52 4.12 -4.20
CA PHE A 149 2.76 4.50 -4.86
C PHE A 149 3.89 3.60 -4.38
N VAL A 150 4.63 3.01 -5.31
CA VAL A 150 5.89 2.32 -5.02
C VAL A 150 7.02 3.32 -5.22
N VAL A 151 7.83 3.49 -4.18
CA VAL A 151 8.97 4.39 -4.16
C VAL A 151 10.19 3.67 -3.58
N LEU A 152 11.38 4.04 -4.02
CA LEU A 152 12.61 3.39 -3.57
C LEU A 152 13.02 3.87 -2.18
N TYR A 153 13.10 5.19 -2.02
CA TYR A 153 13.56 5.89 -0.82
C TYR A 153 12.48 6.86 -0.31
N PRO A 154 12.49 7.19 0.99
CA PRO A 154 11.50 8.10 1.57
C PRO A 154 11.66 9.56 1.10
N ASP A 155 12.77 9.95 0.47
CA ASP A 155 13.05 11.34 0.09
C ASP A 155 11.96 11.93 -0.80
N ILE A 156 11.44 11.15 -1.75
CA ILE A 156 10.35 11.56 -2.64
C ILE A 156 9.07 11.91 -1.89
N ILE A 157 8.83 11.31 -0.72
CA ILE A 157 7.71 11.66 0.15
C ILE A 157 7.90 13.09 0.65
N GLY A 158 9.11 13.44 1.11
CA GLY A 158 9.42 14.80 1.54
C GLY A 158 9.17 15.84 0.45
N TYR A 159 9.50 15.51 -0.80
CA TYR A 159 9.33 16.42 -1.94
C TYR A 159 7.85 16.72 -2.26
N ILE A 160 6.94 15.82 -1.87
CA ILE A 160 5.52 15.84 -2.23
C ILE A 160 4.62 16.18 -1.03
N ALA A 161 5.01 15.81 0.18
CA ALA A 161 4.16 15.85 1.38
C ALA A 161 3.60 17.25 1.68
N GLU A 162 4.34 18.32 1.36
CA GLU A 162 3.86 19.70 1.51
C GLU A 162 2.55 19.97 0.76
N ALA A 163 2.39 19.37 -0.43
CA ALA A 163 1.23 19.58 -1.29
C ALA A 163 0.20 18.44 -1.22
N ASN A 164 0.56 17.31 -0.60
CA ASN A 164 -0.32 16.18 -0.39
C ASN A 164 0.07 15.43 0.89
N ALA A 165 -0.56 15.81 2.00
CA ALA A 165 -0.32 15.21 3.31
C ALA A 165 -0.64 13.71 3.39
N ASN A 166 -1.50 13.20 2.50
CA ASN A 166 -1.87 11.78 2.45
C ASN A 166 -0.90 10.94 1.62
N PHE A 167 0.04 11.55 0.90
CA PHE A 167 0.94 10.83 0.00
C PHE A 167 1.80 9.79 0.73
N SER A 168 2.29 10.10 1.93
CA SER A 168 3.05 9.18 2.76
C SER A 168 2.28 7.89 3.07
N ARG A 169 0.98 8.01 3.40
CA ARG A 169 0.06 6.90 3.68
C ARG A 169 -0.29 6.06 2.45
N GLN A 170 0.16 6.47 1.27
CA GLN A 170 0.00 5.73 0.03
C GLN A 170 1.30 5.09 -0.43
N CYS A 171 2.43 5.33 0.25
CA CYS A 171 3.75 4.92 -0.23
C CYS A 171 4.18 3.55 0.32
N TYR A 172 4.34 2.58 -0.58
CA TYR A 172 5.18 1.41 -0.35
C TYR A 172 6.64 1.80 -0.59
N VAL A 173 7.41 1.94 0.49
CA VAL A 173 8.82 2.38 0.44
C VAL A 173 9.74 1.17 0.48
N ILE A 174 10.33 0.79 -0.67
CA ILE A 174 11.14 -0.43 -0.81
C ILE A 174 12.25 -0.48 0.23
N SER A 175 13.00 0.61 0.43
CA SER A 175 14.09 0.65 1.41
C SER A 175 13.65 0.32 2.84
N ARG A 176 12.45 0.78 3.27
CA ARG A 176 11.91 0.45 4.59
C ARG A 176 11.49 -1.02 4.68
N VAL A 177 10.89 -1.56 3.62
CA VAL A 177 10.51 -2.97 3.56
C VAL A 177 11.74 -3.88 3.57
N VAL A 178 12.78 -3.52 2.81
CA VAL A 178 14.07 -4.22 2.82
C VAL A 178 14.71 -4.16 4.20
N GLN A 179 14.75 -2.98 4.83
CA GLN A 179 15.29 -2.82 6.18
C GLN A 179 14.57 -3.72 7.19
N ARG A 180 13.25 -3.86 7.08
CA ARG A 180 12.44 -4.72 7.95
C ARG A 180 12.72 -6.22 7.72
N VAL A 181 12.77 -6.66 6.46
CA VAL A 181 12.87 -8.09 6.11
C VAL A 181 14.32 -8.60 6.16
N ALA A 182 15.27 -7.79 5.72
CA ALA A 182 16.68 -8.17 5.55
C ALA A 182 17.63 -7.47 6.56
N GLY A 183 17.15 -6.47 7.30
CA GLY A 183 17.95 -5.74 8.30
C GLY A 183 18.88 -4.67 7.72
N ARG A 184 19.15 -4.68 6.40
CA ARG A 184 19.87 -3.63 5.69
C ARG A 184 19.63 -3.70 4.19
N MET A 185 19.71 -2.54 3.52
CA MET A 185 19.68 -2.43 2.06
C MET A 185 21.11 -2.17 1.55
N ASP A 186 21.46 -2.73 0.39
CA ASP A 186 22.67 -2.34 -0.33
C ASP A 186 22.47 -0.96 -0.99
N ASP A 187 23.54 -0.32 -1.47
CA ASP A 187 23.43 0.85 -2.34
C ASP A 187 22.63 0.52 -3.62
N VAL A 188 22.02 1.54 -4.22
CA VAL A 188 21.07 1.35 -5.32
C VAL A 188 21.72 0.75 -6.56
N GLU A 189 22.98 1.09 -6.84
CA GLU A 189 23.76 0.57 -7.95
C GLU A 189 24.06 -0.92 -7.76
N THR A 190 24.51 -1.32 -6.57
CA THR A 190 24.71 -2.72 -6.22
C THR A 190 23.40 -3.49 -6.28
N LEU A 191 22.33 -2.94 -5.71
CA LEU A 191 21.01 -3.54 -5.75
C LEU A 191 20.54 -3.76 -7.19
N ALA A 192 20.67 -2.76 -8.06
CA ALA A 192 20.27 -2.85 -9.46
C ALA A 192 21.04 -3.96 -10.18
N ARG A 193 22.38 -3.96 -10.05
CA ARG A 193 23.26 -4.97 -10.65
C ARG A 193 22.90 -6.38 -10.19
N LEU A 194 22.72 -6.60 -8.89
CA LEU A 194 22.36 -7.91 -8.33
C LEU A 194 20.99 -8.39 -8.80
N ASN A 195 20.08 -7.46 -9.07
CA ASN A 195 18.75 -7.76 -9.61
C ASN A 195 18.71 -7.62 -11.13
N GLY A 196 19.84 -7.57 -11.84
CA GLY A 196 19.92 -7.56 -13.30
C GLY A 196 19.18 -6.37 -13.93
N VAL A 197 19.41 -5.17 -13.40
CA VAL A 197 18.97 -3.88 -13.96
C VAL A 197 20.18 -2.97 -14.04
N GLU A 198 20.35 -2.28 -15.16
CA GLU A 198 21.37 -1.24 -15.33
C GLU A 198 20.71 0.13 -15.13
N LEU A 199 21.34 1.02 -14.36
CA LEU A 199 20.82 2.35 -14.07
C LEU A 199 21.60 3.39 -14.89
N ASN A 200 20.96 3.94 -15.92
CA ASN A 200 21.53 4.95 -16.81
C ASN A 200 20.69 6.23 -16.83
N GLU A 201 19.37 6.11 -16.67
CA GLU A 201 18.42 7.22 -16.59
C GLU A 201 17.39 7.02 -15.48
N LEU A 202 16.66 8.09 -15.12
CA LEU A 202 15.61 8.06 -14.09
C LEU A 202 14.57 6.94 -14.31
N ALA A 203 14.25 6.62 -15.57
CA ALA A 203 13.28 5.58 -15.90
C ALA A 203 13.73 4.17 -15.47
N ASP A 204 15.04 3.91 -15.39
CA ASP A 204 15.59 2.61 -15.02
C ASP A 204 15.32 2.29 -13.53
N TYR A 205 15.23 3.32 -12.69
CA TYR A 205 14.79 3.16 -11.30
C TYR A 205 13.36 2.61 -11.23
N LEU A 206 12.47 3.01 -12.14
CA LEU A 206 11.11 2.46 -12.18
C LEU A 206 11.12 0.97 -12.55
N GLN A 207 12.00 0.56 -13.46
CA GLN A 207 12.18 -0.85 -13.82
C GLN A 207 12.72 -1.66 -12.64
N LEU A 208 13.70 -1.13 -11.90
CA LEU A 208 14.20 -1.75 -10.69
C LEU A 208 13.08 -1.95 -9.67
N MET A 209 12.33 -0.90 -9.36
CA MET A 209 11.23 -0.96 -8.38
C MET A 209 10.16 -1.96 -8.78
N GLU A 210 9.74 -1.99 -10.04
CA GLU A 210 8.75 -2.95 -10.55
C GLU A 210 9.24 -4.40 -10.45
N LYS A 211 10.54 -4.62 -10.63
CA LYS A 211 11.13 -5.96 -10.55
C LYS A 211 11.16 -6.52 -9.13
N VAL A 212 11.40 -5.67 -8.13
CA VAL A 212 11.64 -6.11 -6.74
C VAL A 212 10.44 -5.94 -5.82
N ALA A 213 9.58 -4.93 -6.04
CA ALA A 213 8.49 -4.60 -5.12
C ALA A 213 7.48 -5.75 -4.97
N GLY A 214 7.18 -6.13 -3.72
CA GLY A 214 6.29 -7.26 -3.40
C GLY A 214 6.74 -8.62 -3.93
N GLY A 215 7.98 -8.73 -4.40
CA GLY A 215 8.55 -9.94 -4.99
C GLY A 215 9.79 -10.42 -4.24
N LYS A 216 10.69 -11.09 -4.96
CA LYS A 216 12.01 -11.47 -4.44
C LYS A 216 13.02 -10.38 -4.75
N ILE A 217 13.86 -10.07 -3.78
CA ILE A 217 15.00 -9.16 -3.92
C ILE A 217 16.29 -9.91 -3.65
N VAL A 218 17.29 -9.72 -4.51
CA VAL A 218 18.66 -10.23 -4.31
C VAL A 218 19.50 -9.11 -3.71
N LEU A 219 20.12 -9.39 -2.57
CA LEU A 219 21.05 -8.51 -1.86
C LEU A 219 22.40 -9.22 -1.73
N SER A 220 23.44 -8.45 -1.39
CA SER A 220 24.81 -8.92 -1.19
C SER A 220 24.95 -10.06 -0.16
N HIS A 221 23.98 -10.15 0.74
CA HIS A 221 23.97 -11.04 1.90
C HIS A 221 22.81 -12.05 1.86
N GLY A 222 22.08 -12.16 0.76
CA GLY A 222 21.04 -13.18 0.61
C GLY A 222 19.93 -12.81 -0.37
N THR A 223 18.94 -13.69 -0.47
CA THR A 223 17.71 -13.46 -1.23
C THR A 223 16.53 -13.42 -0.28
N PHE A 224 15.72 -12.37 -0.38
CA PHE A 224 14.63 -12.10 0.54
C PHE A 224 13.31 -11.95 -0.22
N ALA A 225 12.21 -12.30 0.42
CA ALA A 225 10.86 -12.05 -0.10
C ALA A 225 10.32 -10.78 0.55
N LEU A 226 10.03 -9.75 -0.26
CA LEU A 226 9.46 -8.51 0.24
C LEU A 226 7.97 -8.65 0.51
N ASP A 227 7.47 -7.88 1.47
CA ASP A 227 6.04 -7.80 1.77
C ASP A 227 5.26 -7.37 0.50
N PRO A 228 4.08 -7.95 0.22
CA PRO A 228 3.30 -7.58 -0.96
C PRO A 228 2.97 -6.09 -1.05
N ILE A 229 2.99 -5.53 -2.27
CA ILE A 229 2.71 -4.09 -2.54
C ILE A 229 1.30 -3.69 -2.06
N GLU A 230 0.37 -4.64 -2.11
CA GLU A 230 -1.01 -4.43 -1.73
C GLU A 230 -1.23 -4.35 -0.22
N TRP A 231 -0.25 -4.70 0.63
CA TRP A 231 -0.43 -4.61 2.08
C TRP A 231 -0.63 -3.16 2.55
N PRO A 232 -1.29 -2.95 3.71
CA PRO A 232 -1.34 -1.63 4.34
C PRO A 232 0.07 -1.08 4.54
N VAL A 233 0.23 0.22 4.33
CA VAL A 233 1.52 0.89 4.57
C VAL A 233 1.45 1.60 5.92
N GLU A 234 2.56 1.55 6.66
CA GLU A 234 2.70 2.20 7.98
C GLU A 234 3.45 3.52 7.90
#